data_AF-A0A345P579-F1
#
_entry.id   AF-A0A345P579-F1
#
_cell.length_a   1.000
_cell.length_b   1.000
_cell.length_c   1.000
_cell.angle_alpha   90.00
_cell.angle_beta   90.00
_cell.angle_gamma   90.00
#
_symmetry.space_group_name_H-M   'P 1'
#
loop_
_entity.id
_entity.type
_entity.pdbx_description
1 polymer ?
#
loop_
_entity_poly.entity_id
_entity_poly.type
_entity_poly.pdbx_seq_one_letter_code
_entity_poly.pdbx_strand_id
1 'polypeptide(L)' 'MSEKKHYLYLQHSESVVASMSATIFSSLIQTNPLNDDNENELIEKSVALAIKLAELSDKLVESDEEWVKDRK' A
#
# COMPACT_ATOMS: atom_id res chain seq x y z
N MET A 1 14.76 -18.78 21.10
CA MET A 1 14.35 -17.37 20.95
C MET A 1 12.85 -17.30 21.11
N SER A 2 12.32 -16.48 22.02
CA SER A 2 10.88 -16.25 22.13
C SER A 2 10.47 -15.36 20.96
N GLU A 3 9.62 -15.87 20.05
CA GLU A 3 9.03 -15.05 18.99
C GLU A 3 8.19 -13.94 19.63
N LYS A 4 8.64 -12.69 19.49
CA LYS A 4 7.80 -11.53 19.80
C LYS A 4 6.66 -11.51 18.80
N LYS A 5 5.44 -11.81 19.26
CA LYS A 5 4.23 -11.69 18.46
C LYS A 5 3.89 -10.21 18.31
N HIS A 6 3.79 -9.75 17.07
CA HIS A 6 3.24 -8.45 16.74
C HIS A 6 1.81 -8.65 16.25
N TYR A 7 0.84 -8.11 16.99
CA TYR A 7 -0.56 -8.14 16.59
C TYR A 7 -0.89 -6.81 15.92
N LEU A 8 -1.44 -6.90 14.71
CA LEU A 8 -1.91 -5.76 13.93
C LEU A 8 -3.39 -5.97 13.63
N TYR A 9 -4.18 -4.90 13.70
CA TYR A 9 -5.57 -4.92 13.25
C TYR A 9 -5.71 -3.86 12.15
N LEU A 10 -5.48 -4.29 10.92
CA LEU A 10 -5.56 -3.44 9.75
C LEU A 10 -6.96 -3.52 9.14
N GLN A 11 -7.49 -2.38 8.72
CA GLN A 11 -8.66 -2.31 7.85
C GLN A 11 -8.32 -2.91 6.47
N HIS A 12 -9.36 -3.24 5.69
CA HIS A 12 -9.16 -3.80 4.35
C HIS A 12 -8.34 -2.86 3.45
N SER A 13 -8.67 -1.56 3.44
CA SER A 13 -7.94 -0.53 2.69
C SER A 13 -6.47 -0.44 3.12
N GLU A 14 -6.18 -0.50 4.42
CA GLU A 14 -4.82 -0.50 4.96
C GLU A 14 -4.04 -1.74 4.50
N SER A 15 -4.69 -2.90 4.44
CA SER A 15 -4.09 -4.16 3.96
C SER A 15 -3.77 -4.11 2.47
N VAL A 16 -4.63 -3.48 1.66
CA VAL A 16 -4.41 -3.24 0.23
C VAL A 16 -3.20 -2.32 0.03
N VAL A 17 -3.17 -1.18 0.73
CA VAL A 17 -2.04 -0.23 0.66
C VAL A 17 -0.75 -0.89 1.13
N ALA A 18 -0.76 -1.68 2.21
CA ALA A 18 0.42 -2.40 2.68
C ALA A 18 0.96 -3.39 1.64
N SER A 19 0.07 -4.15 0.99
CA SER A 19 0.44 -5.11 -0.06
C SER A 19 1.02 -4.42 -1.30
N MET A 20 0.42 -3.31 -1.72
CA MET A 20 0.93 -2.48 -2.82
C MET A 20 2.30 -1.87 -2.46
N SER A 21 2.44 -1.36 -1.25
CA SER A 21 3.69 -0.78 -0.74
C SER A 21 4.81 -1.81 -0.74
N ALA A 22 4.55 -3.05 -0.32
CA ALA A 22 5.54 -4.13 -0.35
C ALA A 22 6.04 -4.42 -1.78
N THR A 23 5.13 -4.39 -2.77
CA THR A 23 5.48 -4.59 -4.18
C THR A 23 6.34 -3.45 -4.71
N ILE A 24 5.97 -2.20 -4.42
CA ILE A 24 6.73 -1.01 -4.82
C ILE A 24 8.10 -1.01 -4.13
N PHE A 25 8.16 -1.28 -2.84
CA PHE A 25 9.39 -1.37 -2.07
C PHE A 25 10.34 -2.40 -2.66
N SER A 26 9.84 -3.60 -2.97
CA SER A 26 10.62 -4.65 -3.62
C SER A 26 11.23 -4.20 -4.94
N SER A 27 10.49 -3.43 -5.75
CA SER A 27 11.01 -2.86 -6.99
C SER A 27 12.05 -1.76 -6.74
N LEU A 28 11.82 -0.89 -5.74
CA LEU A 28 12.76 0.19 -5.41
C LEU A 28 14.10 -0.37 -4.94
N ILE A 29 14.11 -1.37 -4.06
CA ILE A 29 15.37 -1.95 -3.54
C ILE A 29 16.19 -2.69 -4.60
N GLN A 30 15.57 -3.13 -5.71
CA GLN A 30 16.31 -3.69 -6.85
C GLN A 30 17.11 -2.62 -7.60
N THR A 31 16.61 -1.38 -7.61
CA THR A 31 17.26 -0.25 -8.30
C THR A 31 18.17 0.58 -7.39
N ASN A 32 17.83 0.66 -6.10
CA ASN A 32 18.56 1.37 -5.07
C ASN A 32 18.68 0.45 -3.86
N PRO A 33 19.78 -0.33 -3.74
CA PRO A 33 19.93 -1.33 -2.68
C PRO A 33 19.68 -0.75 -1.29
N LEU A 34 18.90 -1.50 -0.51
CA LEU A 34 18.56 -1.18 0.87
C LEU A 34 19.83 -1.10 1.75
N ASN A 35 19.92 -0.05 2.56
CA ASN A 35 20.92 0.14 3.60
C ASN A 35 20.34 0.94 4.77
N ASP A 36 21.09 1.02 5.86
CA ASP A 36 20.65 1.66 7.12
C ASP A 36 20.34 3.16 6.96
N ASP A 37 20.94 3.83 5.96
CA ASP A 37 20.75 5.25 5.71
C ASP A 37 19.47 5.53 4.88
N ASN A 38 18.98 4.56 4.11
CA ASN A 38 17.87 4.74 3.16
C ASN A 38 16.61 3.93 3.47
N GLU A 39 16.62 3.05 4.49
CA GLU A 39 15.49 2.18 4.82
C GLU A 39 14.18 2.95 5.01
N ASN A 40 14.18 3.93 5.91
CA ASN A 40 12.97 4.72 6.21
C ASN A 40 12.48 5.49 4.98
N GLU A 41 13.39 6.09 4.21
CA GLU A 41 13.04 6.84 2.99
C GLU A 41 12.35 5.93 1.96
N LEU A 42 12.89 4.73 1.75
CA LEU A 42 12.33 3.78 0.80
C LEU A 42 10.96 3.25 1.26
N ILE A 43 10.78 3.01 2.55
CA ILE A 43 9.49 2.60 3.13
C ILE A 43 8.46 3.71 2.93
N GLU A 44 8.76 4.93 3.35
CA GLU A 44 7.85 6.09 3.24
C GLU A 44 7.46 6.35 1.79
N LYS A 45 8.44 6.32 0.87
CA LYS A 45 8.19 6.49 -0.56
C LYS A 45 7.28 5.41 -1.13
N SER A 46 7.45 4.16 -0.70
CA SER A 46 6.62 3.05 -1.16
C SER A 46 5.16 3.20 -0.71
N VAL A 47 4.95 3.61 0.55
CA VAL A 47 3.61 3.87 1.09
C VAL A 47 2.95 5.06 0.38
N ALA A 48 3.68 6.16 0.20
CA ALA A 48 3.15 7.34 -0.49
C ALA A 48 2.72 7.02 -1.93
N LEU A 49 3.51 6.22 -2.67
CA LEU A 49 3.16 5.78 -4.02
C LEU A 49 1.96 4.83 -4.02
N ALA A 50 1.88 3.90 -3.07
CA ALA A 50 0.75 2.99 -2.94
C ALA A 50 -0.57 3.75 -2.68
N ILE A 51 -0.55 4.71 -1.76
CA ILE A 51 -1.71 5.58 -1.47
C ILE A 51 -2.13 6.33 -2.74
N LYS A 52 -1.18 6.97 -3.43
CA LYS A 52 -1.48 7.72 -4.66
C LYS A 52 -2.12 6.84 -5.75
N LEU A 53 -1.65 5.59 -5.88
CA LEU A 53 -2.23 4.63 -6.82
C LEU A 53 -3.63 4.19 -6.40
N ALA A 54 -3.84 3.94 -5.10
CA ALA A 54 -5.15 3.58 -4.56
C ALA A 54 -6.16 4.72 -4.75
N GLU A 55 -5.82 5.96 -4.39
CA GLU A 55 -6.67 7.15 -4.61
C GLU A 55 -7.02 7.36 -6.08
N LEU A 56 -6.05 7.18 -6.98
CA LEU A 56 -6.30 7.31 -8.42
C LEU A 56 -7.22 6.21 -8.94
N SER A 57 -7.06 4.99 -8.42
CA SER A 57 -7.91 3.86 -8.79
C SER A 57 -9.33 4.06 -8.30
N ASP A 58 -9.51 4.45 -7.03
CA ASP A 58 -10.81 4.79 -6.43
C ASP A 58 -11.53 5.89 -7.23
N LYS A 59 -10.80 6.92 -7.66
CA LYS A 59 -11.37 8.01 -8.46
C LYS A 59 -11.77 7.61 -9.89
N LEU A 60 -11.06 6.67 -10.50
CA LEU A 60 -11.21 6.37 -11.94
C LEU A 60 -11.94 5.05 -12.23
N VAL A 61 -12.06 4.17 -11.24
CA VAL A 61 -12.68 2.85 -11.38
C VAL A 61 -14.05 2.91 -10.74
N GLU A 62 -15.08 3.08 -11.55
CA GLU A 62 -16.46 2.86 -11.12
C GLU A 62 -16.71 1.34 -11.05
N SER A 63 -17.17 0.86 -9.91
CA SER A 63 -17.64 -0.53 -9.79
C SER A 63 -19.12 -0.63 -10.15
N ASP A 64 -19.55 -1.75 -10.71
CA ASP A 64 -20.97 -1.99 -11.05
C ASP A 64 -21.91 -1.79 -9.84
N GLU A 65 -21.42 -1.99 -8.61
CA GLU A 65 -22.16 -1.76 -7.37
C GLU A 65 -22.36 -0.27 -7.03
N GLU A 66 -21.47 0.63 -7.46
CA GLU A 66 -21.65 2.08 -7.33
C GLU A 66 -22.70 2.59 -8.33
N TRP A 67 -22.71 2.04 -9.55
CA TRP A 67 -23.72 2.34 -10.58
C TRP A 67 -25.17 2.07 -10.13
N VAL A 68 -25.38 1.15 -9.19
CA VAL A 68 -26.72 0.81 -8.67
C VAL A 68 -27.23 1.87 -7.67
N LYS A 69 -26.34 2.64 -7.01
CA LYS A 69 -26.74 3.61 -5.99
C LYS A 69 -27.33 4.90 -6.58
N ASP A 70 -26.94 5.26 -7.80
CA ASP A 70 -27.41 6.49 -8.47
C ASP A 70 -28.77 6.36 -9.18
N ARG A 71 -29.45 5.21 -9.08
CA ARG A 71 -30.78 4.98 -9.69
C ARG A 71 -31.93 4.79 -8.69
N LYS A 72 -31.82 5.32 -7.47
CA LYS A 72 -32.93 5.33 -6.49
C LYS A 72 -33.47 6.72 -6.23
#